data_AF-A0A2U1LSB5-F1
#
_entry.id   AF-A0A2U1LSB5-F1
#
_cell.length_a   1.000
_cell.length_b   1.000
_cell.length_c   1.000
_cell.angle_alpha   90.00
_cell.angle_beta   90.00
_cell.angle_gamma   90.00
#
_symmetry.space_group_name_H-M   'P 1'
#
loop_
_entity.id
_entity.type
_entity.pdbx_description
1 polymer ?
#
loop_
_entity_poly.entity_id
_entity_poly.type
_entity_poly.pdbx_seq_one_letter_code
_entity_poly.pdbx_strand_id
1 'polypeptide(L)'
;MAIYIGTEKEEWEKVLNTPYLLDLVLEGFGAEPIAEYGAYSKIPKDERKRILTWLRKQPGYYEMLRISHLEDVLKHLKSKKDKKEKERKEKEMKEKEMKKRKKKDDAEGSGSNF
;
A
#
# COMPACT_ATOMS: atom_id res chain seq x y z
N MET A 1 12.36 4.84 22.20
CA MET A 1 11.21 4.20 21.54
C MET A 1 11.59 4.00 20.09
N ALA A 2 11.98 2.78 19.68
CA ALA A 2 12.38 2.52 18.30
C ALA A 2 11.10 2.28 17.48
N ILE A 3 10.73 3.23 16.62
CA ILE A 3 9.68 2.99 15.63
C ILE A 3 10.33 2.07 14.60
N TYR A 4 10.03 0.77 14.67
CA TYR A 4 10.54 -0.20 13.70
C TYR A 4 9.92 0.06 12.33
N ILE A 5 10.62 0.83 11.49
CA ILE A 5 10.29 1.08 10.10
C ILE A 5 11.14 0.12 9.25
N GLY A 6 10.87 -1.17 9.40
CA GLY A 6 11.39 -2.19 8.48
C GLY A 6 12.91 -2.20 8.29
N THR A 7 13.36 -2.49 7.07
CA THR A 7 14.77 -2.45 6.68
C THR A 7 15.21 -1.04 6.26
N GLU A 8 16.51 -0.74 6.28
CA GLU A 8 17.03 0.55 5.79
C GLU A 8 16.62 0.86 4.33
N LYS A 9 16.40 -0.17 3.51
CA LYS A 9 15.91 -0.01 2.15
C LYS A 9 14.46 0.49 2.14
N GLU A 10 13.60 -0.08 2.98
CA GLU A 10 12.21 0.35 3.11
C GLU A 10 12.11 1.75 3.73
N GLU A 11 12.99 2.07 4.69
CA GLU A 11 13.14 3.44 5.21
C GLU A 11 13.49 4.40 4.08
N TRP A 12 14.48 4.07 3.26
CA TRP A 12 14.87 4.91 2.12
C TRP A 12 13.76 5.08 1.09
N GLU A 13 13.05 4.01 0.74
CA GLU A 13 11.91 4.07 -0.17
C GLU A 13 10.81 5.00 0.39
N LYS A 14 10.58 4.98 1.71
CA LYS A 14 9.63 5.92 2.35
C LYS A 14 10.12 7.35 2.35
N VAL A 15 11.42 7.58 2.55
CA VAL A 15 12.03 8.93 2.45
C VAL A 15 11.75 9.52 1.07
N LEU A 16 11.96 8.74 -0.01
CA LEU A 16 11.71 9.23 -1.37
C LEU A 16 10.23 9.44 -1.70
N ASN A 17 9.33 8.63 -1.12
CA ASN A 17 7.90 8.70 -1.39
C ASN A 17 7.13 9.67 -0.47
N THR A 18 7.79 10.27 0.52
CA THR A 18 7.17 11.21 1.46
C THR A 18 7.70 12.62 1.14
N PRO A 19 6.87 13.55 0.64
CA PRO A 19 7.33 14.87 0.16
C PRO A 19 8.22 15.60 1.17
N TYR A 20 7.79 15.69 2.43
CA TYR A 20 8.58 16.33 3.49
C TYR A 20 9.96 15.69 3.70
N LEU A 21 10.05 14.36 3.66
CA LEU A 21 11.32 13.66 3.86
C LEU A 21 12.24 13.80 2.64
N LEU A 22 11.65 13.83 1.44
CA LEU A 22 12.36 14.12 0.22
C LEU A 22 12.93 15.54 0.24
N ASP A 23 12.14 16.52 0.67
CA ASP A 23 12.58 17.91 0.82
C ASP A 23 13.77 18.03 1.77
N LEU A 24 13.76 17.31 2.90
CA LEU A 24 14.92 17.25 3.82
C LEU A 24 16.19 16.71 3.13
N VAL A 25 16.07 15.70 2.27
CA VAL A 25 17.23 15.19 1.50
C VAL A 25 17.74 16.26 0.54
N LEU A 26 16.84 16.93 -0.17
CA LEU A 26 17.20 17.98 -1.13
C LEU A 26 17.85 19.18 -0.43
N GLU A 27 17.37 19.58 0.75
CA GLU A 27 17.95 20.66 1.55
C GLU A 27 19.33 20.30 2.09
N GLY A 28 19.53 19.07 2.58
CA GLY A 28 20.77 18.65 3.21
C GLY A 28 21.87 18.21 2.24
N PHE A 29 21.49 17.63 1.09
CA PHE A 29 22.41 16.95 0.18
C PHE A 29 22.18 17.28 -1.30
N GLY A 30 21.21 18.15 -1.62
CA GLY A 30 20.86 18.47 -3.00
C GLY A 30 20.16 17.30 -3.72
N ALA A 31 19.99 17.46 -5.04
CA ALA A 31 19.36 16.43 -5.87
C ALA A 31 20.32 15.31 -6.28
N GLU A 32 21.64 15.49 -6.12
CA GLU A 32 22.67 14.55 -6.60
C GLU A 32 22.47 13.12 -6.09
N PRO A 33 22.25 12.85 -4.78
CA PRO A 33 22.08 11.48 -4.30
C PRO A 33 20.89 10.75 -4.92
N ILE A 34 19.85 11.49 -5.32
CA ILE A 34 18.63 10.95 -5.91
C ILE A 34 18.78 10.85 -7.43
N ALA A 35 19.34 11.86 -8.08
CA ALA A 35 19.51 11.92 -9.54
C ALA A 35 20.59 10.95 -10.04
N GLU A 36 21.71 10.83 -9.33
CA GLU A 36 22.85 10.01 -9.74
C GLU A 36 22.60 8.52 -9.51
N TYR A 37 22.00 8.18 -8.37
CA TYR A 37 21.86 6.79 -7.98
C TYR A 37 20.44 6.25 -8.17
N GLY A 38 19.40 7.07 -7.99
CA GLY A 38 17.98 6.74 -8.17
C GLY A 38 17.40 5.70 -7.22
N ALA A 39 18.11 4.60 -6.98
CA ALA A 39 17.71 3.47 -6.16
C ALA A 39 18.66 3.29 -4.98
N TYR A 40 18.10 2.86 -3.84
CA TYR A 40 18.85 2.61 -2.60
C TYR A 40 20.11 1.77 -2.84
N SER A 41 20.01 0.66 -3.59
CA SER A 41 21.11 -0.27 -3.85
C SER A 41 22.26 0.31 -4.66
N LYS A 42 22.03 1.40 -5.40
CA LYS A 42 23.05 2.06 -6.24
C LYS A 42 23.83 3.12 -5.48
N ILE A 43 23.29 3.64 -4.38
CA ILE A 43 23.97 4.63 -3.53
C ILE A 43 25.14 3.95 -2.81
N PRO A 44 26.37 4.51 -2.88
CA PRO A 44 27.51 4.03 -2.10
C PRO A 44 27.16 3.90 -0.62
N LYS A 45 27.63 2.82 0.02
CA LYS A 45 27.26 2.48 1.39
C LYS A 45 27.55 3.61 2.38
N ASP A 46 28.68 4.28 2.23
CA ASP A 46 29.10 5.36 3.11
C ASP A 46 28.24 6.61 2.92
N GLU A 47 27.89 6.95 1.67
CA GLU A 47 27.01 8.08 1.34
C GLU A 47 25.60 7.85 1.90
N ARG A 48 25.05 6.64 1.69
CA ARG A 48 23.77 6.24 2.27
C ARG A 48 23.77 6.37 3.79
N LYS A 49 24.81 5.86 4.46
CA LYS A 49 24.92 5.92 5.91
C LYS A 49 24.97 7.37 6.39
N ARG A 50 25.70 8.23 5.69
CA ARG A 50 25.80 9.67 5.96
C ARG A 50 24.43 10.35 5.86
N ILE A 51 23.69 10.14 4.77
CA ILE A 51 22.36 10.73 4.56
C ILE A 51 21.37 10.26 5.62
N LEU A 52 21.22 8.94 5.81
CA LEU A 52 20.30 8.38 6.80
C LEU A 52 20.63 8.82 8.23
N THR A 53 21.92 8.89 8.57
CA THR A 53 22.36 9.37 9.90
C THR A 53 22.00 10.83 10.13
N TRP A 54 22.08 11.67 9.10
CA TRP A 54 21.69 13.07 9.18
C TRP A 54 20.16 13.23 9.26
N LEU A 55 19.42 12.50 8.42
CA LEU A 55 17.95 12.51 8.40
C LEU A 55 17.35 12.09 9.74
N ARG A 56 17.88 11.03 10.35
CA ARG A 56 17.45 10.52 11.67
C ARG A 56 17.63 11.50 12.83
N LYS A 57 18.35 12.60 12.62
CA LYS A 57 18.52 13.71 13.57
C LYS A 57 17.58 14.88 13.31
N GLN A 58 16.90 14.92 12.16
CA GLN A 58 16.00 16.00 11.82
C GLN A 58 14.71 15.94 12.65
N PRO A 59 14.17 17.10 13.05
CA PRO A 59 12.88 17.15 13.71
C PRO A 59 11.79 16.59 12.79
N GLY A 60 10.84 15.83 13.34
CA GLY A 60 9.72 15.30 12.56
C GLY A 60 10.05 14.10 11.67
N TYR A 61 11.30 13.67 11.56
CA TYR A 61 11.72 12.58 10.67
C TYR A 61 10.95 11.27 10.95
N TYR A 62 10.95 10.83 12.20
CA TYR A 62 10.33 9.58 12.58
C TYR A 62 8.80 9.66 12.60
N GLU A 63 8.26 10.83 12.93
CA GLU A 63 6.83 11.12 12.85
C GLU A 63 6.33 10.96 11.42
N MET A 64 7.04 11.55 10.45
CA MET A 64 6.67 11.51 9.04
C MET A 64 6.86 10.11 8.44
N LEU A 65 7.93 9.39 8.82
CA LEU A 65 8.07 7.98 8.44
C LEU A 65 6.93 7.10 9.00
N ARG A 66 6.49 7.38 10.23
CA ARG A 66 5.37 6.65 10.84
C ARG A 66 4.05 6.98 10.16
N ILE A 67 3.80 8.26 9.82
CA ILE A 67 2.60 8.69 9.08
C ILE A 67 2.55 8.01 7.72
N SER A 68 3.64 8.07 6.95
CA SER A 68 3.76 7.39 5.66
C SER A 68 3.44 5.89 5.78
N HIS A 69 3.97 5.21 6.80
CA HIS A 69 3.65 3.81 7.03
C HIS A 69 2.16 3.55 7.33
N LEU A 70 1.54 4.42 8.14
CA LEU A 70 0.12 4.29 8.47
C LEU A 70 -0.77 4.52 7.25
N GLU A 71 -0.40 5.44 6.35
CA GLU A 71 -1.10 5.66 5.08
C GLU A 71 -1.10 4.40 4.20
N ASP A 72 0.04 3.71 4.09
CA ASP A 72 0.15 2.44 3.38
C ASP A 72 -0.78 1.37 3.97
N VAL A 73 -0.76 1.24 5.31
CA VAL A 73 -1.60 0.28 6.03
C VAL A 73 -3.09 0.60 5.82
N LEU A 74 -3.49 1.87 5.91
CA LEU A 74 -4.86 2.31 5.69
C LEU A 74 -5.32 2.03 4.26
N LYS A 75 -4.47 2.31 3.26
CA LYS A 75 -4.75 2.01 1.85
C LYS A 75 -4.95 0.51 1.62
N HIS A 76 -4.08 -0.33 2.21
CA HIS A 76 -4.18 -1.77 2.13
C HIS A 76 -5.48 -2.30 2.75
N LEU A 77 -5.84 -1.82 3.95
CA LEU A 77 -7.05 -2.23 4.65
C LEU A 77 -8.32 -1.84 3.88
N LYS A 78 -8.35 -0.63 3.30
CA LYS A 78 -9.47 -0.16 2.47
C LYS A 78 -9.65 -1.05 1.24
N SER A 79 -8.57 -1.33 0.50
CA SER A 79 -8.61 -2.21 -0.66
C SER A 79 -9.11 -3.62 -0.31
N LYS A 80 -8.66 -4.19 0.82
CA LYS A 80 -9.11 -5.50 1.30
C LYS A 80 -10.60 -5.52 1.64
N LYS A 81 -11.11 -4.46 2.27
CA LYS A 81 -12.54 -4.30 2.59
C LYS A 81 -13.38 -4.24 1.31
N ASP A 82 -12.97 -3.40 0.36
CA ASP A 82 -13.70 -3.20 -0.91
C ASP A 82 -13.76 -4.50 -1.74
N LYS A 83 -12.65 -5.25 -1.79
CA LYS A 83 -12.60 -6.57 -2.45
C LYS A 83 -13.57 -7.55 -1.80
N LYS A 84 -13.57 -7.64 -0.47
CA LYS A 84 -14.46 -8.55 0.28
C LYS A 84 -15.94 -8.19 0.09
N GLU A 85 -16.27 -6.91 0.03
CA GLU A 85 -17.64 -6.46 -0.22
C GLU A 85 -18.10 -6.79 -1.65
N LYS A 86 -17.23 -6.58 -2.65
CA LYS A 86 -17.52 -6.93 -4.04
C LYS A 86 -17.77 -8.43 -4.20
N GLU A 87 -16.92 -9.28 -3.61
CA GLU A 87 -17.10 -10.74 -3.62
C GLU A 87 -18.42 -11.17 -2.97
N ARG A 88 -18.83 -10.51 -1.87
CA ARG A 88 -20.11 -10.79 -1.20
C ARG A 88 -21.31 -10.44 -2.10
N LYS A 89 -21.28 -9.26 -2.74
CA LYS A 89 -22.33 -8.82 -3.67
C LYS A 89 -22.44 -9.74 -4.89
N GLU A 90 -21.31 -10.18 -5.43
CA GLU A 90 -21.30 -11.11 -6.57
C GLU A 90 -21.87 -12.48 -6.20
N LYS A 91 -21.50 -13.03 -5.03
CA LYS A 91 -22.07 -14.28 -4.53
C LYS A 91 -23.58 -14.19 -4.33
N GLU A 92 -24.06 -13.08 -3.76
CA GLU A 92 -25.49 -12.86 -3.53
C GLU A 92 -26.27 -12.76 -4.87
N MET A 93 -25.71 -12.08 -5.88
CA MET A 93 -26.33 -12.01 -7.20
C MET A 93 -26.39 -13.39 -7.87
N LYS A 94 -25.29 -14.16 -7.84
CA LYS A 94 -25.26 -15.53 -8.39
C LYS A 94 -26.26 -16.46 -7.69
N GLU A 95 -26.37 -16.37 -6.37
CA GLU A 95 -27.33 -17.17 -5.61
C GLU A 95 -28.79 -16.79 -5.95
N LYS A 96 -29.09 -15.49 -6.05
CA LYS A 96 -30.41 -15.00 -6.49
C LYS A 96 -30.75 -15.46 -7.91
N GLU A 97 -29.78 -15.48 -8.81
CA GLU A 97 -29.95 -15.95 -10.19
C GLU A 97 -30.20 -17.47 -10.24
N MET A 98 -29.41 -18.28 -9.53
CA MET A 98 -29.62 -19.73 -9.45
C MET A 98 -31.00 -20.07 -8.87
N LYS A 99 -31.43 -19.37 -7.81
CA LYS A 99 -32.78 -19.56 -7.23
C LYS A 99 -33.89 -19.20 -8.20
N LYS A 100 -33.72 -18.18 -9.04
CA LYS A 100 -34.69 -17.83 -10.10
C LYS A 100 -34.77 -18.90 -11.19
N ARG A 101 -33.62 -19.41 -11.65
CA ARG A 101 -33.57 -20.48 -12.67
C ARG A 101 -34.26 -21.75 -12.18
N LYS A 102 -33.92 -22.21 -10.97
CA LYS A 102 -34.53 -23.41 -10.38
C LYS A 102 -36.05 -23.32 -10.26
N LYS A 103 -36.58 -22.18 -9.82
CA LYS A 103 -38.04 -21.95 -9.77
C LYS A 103 -38.71 -22.00 -11.15
N LYS A 104 -38.01 -21.58 -12.20
CA LYS A 104 -38.52 -21.62 -13.57
C LYS A 104 -38.54 -23.05 -14.10
N ASP A 105 -37.46 -23.81 -13.87
CA ASP A 105 -37.36 -25.21 -14.26
C ASP A 105 -38.43 -26.08 -13.55
N ASP A 106 -38.68 -25.83 -12.26
CA ASP A 106 -39.74 -26.52 -11.48
C ASP A 106 -41.15 -26.20 -12.01
N ALA A 107 -41.37 -24.99 -12.55
CA ALA A 107 -42.67 -24.58 -13.10
C ALA A 107 -42.93 -25.14 -14.52
N GLU A 108 -41.88 -25.33 -15.32
CA GLU A 108 -41.98 -25.88 -16.68
C GLU A 108 -42.00 -27.41 -16.70
N GLY A 109 -41.38 -28.07 -15.70
CA GLY A 109 -41.41 -29.54 -15.56
C GLY A 109 -42.74 -30.13 -15.04
N SER A 110 -43.62 -29.31 -14.46
CA SER A 110 -44.93 -29.75 -13.94
C SER A 110 -46.04 -29.80 -15.01
N GLY A 111 -45.72 -29.54 -16.28
CA GLY A 111 -46.68 -29.45 -17.39
C GLY A 111 -46.84 -30.69 -18.28
N SER A 112 -46.22 -31.83 -17.95
CA SER A 112 -46.31 -33.05 -18.78
C SER A 112 -46.74 -34.25 -17.95
N ASN A 113 -48.05 -34.37 -17.74
CA ASN A 113 -48.79 -35.64 -17.69
C ASN A 113 -50.28 -35.30 -17.67
N PHE A 114 -50.84 -35.00 -18.85
CA PHE A 114 -52.26 -35.13 -19.13
C PHE A 114 -52.42 -35.99 -20.37
#